data_AF-A0A2W1DHZ4-F1
#
_entry.id   AF-A0A2W1DHZ4-F1
#
_cell.length_a   1.000
_cell.length_b   1.000
_cell.length_c   1.000
_cell.angle_alpha   90.00
_cell.angle_beta   90.00
_cell.angle_gamma   90.00
#
_symmetry.space_group_name_H-M   'P 1'
#
loop_
_entity.id
_entity.type
_entity.pdbx_description
1 polymer ?
#
loop_
_entity_poly.entity_id
_entity_poly.type
_entity_poly.pdbx_seq_one_letter_code
_entity_poly.pdbx_strand_id
1 'polypeptide(L)'
;MSRRESSFVRQPEDESYTWIHRAFLQAFQTHGILTLDEIKPILANIVTASNPNRPWTAADITLPFLTSTLQTINAKLLPLDYEIRWAKDQTPKPILHYALVNNASDPLTQQATRFSPTEIAYIRRLLDFMFDTNNTPIREVMAVSQVQAANLARPPRRPRQSAATVAEEGGEDQITPDAGLSMQEAEDILHRLVTSSFFSKSQKGYYTLAPRSLIELRSYLKETYNDEDTQL
;
A
#
# COMPACT_ATOMS: atom_id res chain seq x y z
N MET A 1 -54.71 -16.66 2.22
CA MET A 1 -53.47 -17.17 2.85
C MET A 1 -52.37 -16.17 2.56
N SER A 2 -51.95 -15.42 3.58
CA SER A 2 -50.97 -14.33 3.45
C SER A 2 -49.55 -14.89 3.46
N ARG A 3 -48.81 -14.71 2.36
CA ARG A 3 -47.36 -14.94 2.32
C ARG A 3 -46.71 -13.86 3.17
N ARG A 4 -46.21 -14.24 4.36
CA ARG A 4 -45.26 -13.42 5.10
C ARG A 4 -43.98 -13.35 4.28
N GLU A 5 -43.71 -12.20 3.68
CA GLU A 5 -42.39 -11.87 3.17
C GLU A 5 -41.42 -11.80 4.36
N SER A 6 -40.51 -12.74 4.43
CA SER A 6 -39.39 -12.72 5.36
C SER A 6 -38.32 -11.78 4.83
N SER A 7 -38.42 -10.47 5.13
CA SER A 7 -37.31 -9.53 4.90
C SER A 7 -36.33 -9.57 6.07
N PHE A 8 -35.50 -10.61 6.14
CA PHE A 8 -34.29 -10.60 6.98
C PHE A 8 -33.14 -9.80 6.33
N VAL A 9 -33.48 -8.85 5.45
CA VAL A 9 -32.50 -7.86 4.98
C VAL A 9 -32.56 -6.71 5.97
N ARG A 10 -31.59 -6.70 6.88
CA ARG A 10 -31.37 -5.61 7.82
C ARG A 10 -31.24 -4.31 7.02
N GLN A 11 -32.21 -3.41 7.16
CA GLN A 11 -32.14 -2.11 6.49
C GLN A 11 -30.93 -1.35 7.04
N PRO A 12 -30.10 -0.74 6.18
CA PRO A 12 -29.05 0.15 6.65
C PRO A 12 -29.73 1.35 7.32
N GLU A 13 -29.49 1.52 8.62
CA GLU A 13 -29.88 2.74 9.34
C GLU A 13 -29.15 3.93 8.68
N ASP A 14 -29.83 5.09 8.62
CA ASP A 14 -29.42 6.29 7.89
C ASP A 14 -27.90 6.54 7.87
N GLU A 15 -27.37 6.85 6.68
CA GLU A 15 -25.97 7.11 6.28
C GLU A 15 -25.31 8.31 6.99
N SER A 16 -25.67 8.57 8.23
CA SER A 16 -25.06 9.57 9.09
C SER A 16 -23.74 9.06 9.66
N TYR A 17 -22.76 9.95 9.74
CA TYR A 17 -21.46 9.64 10.35
C TYR A 17 -21.58 9.60 11.88
N THR A 18 -21.67 8.39 12.43
CA THR A 18 -21.87 8.10 13.87
C THR A 18 -20.57 7.77 14.64
N TRP A 19 -20.70 7.55 15.95
CA TRP A 19 -19.61 7.09 16.82
C TRP A 19 -19.04 5.72 16.44
N ILE A 20 -19.84 4.85 15.82
CA ILE A 20 -19.38 3.56 15.27
C ILE A 20 -18.26 3.80 14.25
N HIS A 21 -18.47 4.74 13.33
CA HIS A 21 -17.48 5.08 12.30
C HIS A 21 -16.19 5.67 12.90
N ARG A 22 -16.31 6.51 13.93
CA ARG A 22 -15.17 7.10 14.65
C ARG A 22 -14.34 6.04 15.37
N ALA A 23 -14.99 5.15 16.11
CA ALA A 23 -14.33 4.05 16.82
C ALA A 23 -13.67 3.08 15.83
N PHE A 24 -14.32 2.82 14.69
CA PHE A 24 -13.76 1.95 13.67
C PHE A 24 -12.53 2.58 12.98
N LEU A 25 -12.57 3.89 12.71
CA LEU A 25 -11.40 4.62 12.23
C LEU A 25 -10.23 4.58 13.22
N GLN A 26 -10.50 4.69 14.53
CA GLN A 26 -9.47 4.55 15.56
C GLN A 26 -8.82 3.16 15.54
N ALA A 27 -9.58 2.10 15.24
CA ALA A 27 -9.02 0.76 15.09
C ALA A 27 -8.00 0.69 13.93
N PHE A 28 -8.24 1.38 12.82
CA PHE A 28 -7.26 1.48 11.73
C PHE A 28 -6.00 2.24 12.12
N GLN A 29 -6.12 3.28 12.95
CA GLN A 29 -4.96 4.05 13.42
C GLN A 29 -4.06 3.23 14.36
N THR A 30 -4.64 2.35 15.18
CA THR A 30 -3.87 1.54 16.14
C THR A 30 -3.23 0.31 15.51
N HIS A 31 -3.90 -0.35 14.54
CA HIS A 31 -3.42 -1.59 13.93
C HIS A 31 -2.61 -1.35 12.64
N GLY A 32 -2.82 -0.22 11.96
CA GLY A 32 -2.14 0.15 10.71
C GLY A 32 -2.63 -0.62 9.47
N ILE A 33 -2.78 -1.94 9.58
CA ILE A 33 -3.35 -2.80 8.54
C ILE A 33 -4.27 -3.84 9.19
N LEU A 34 -5.39 -4.16 8.55
CA LEU A 34 -6.36 -5.14 9.04
C LEU A 34 -6.85 -6.05 7.92
N THR A 35 -7.05 -7.32 8.21
CA THR A 35 -7.69 -8.30 7.33
C THR A 35 -9.20 -8.35 7.57
N LEU A 36 -9.96 -8.98 6.66
CA LEU A 36 -11.39 -9.20 6.90
C LEU A 36 -11.69 -9.98 8.18
N ASP A 37 -10.84 -10.97 8.51
CA ASP A 37 -11.03 -11.81 9.69
C ASP A 37 -10.76 -11.04 10.99
N GLU A 38 -9.95 -9.99 10.94
CA GLU A 38 -9.73 -9.06 12.06
C GLU A 38 -10.79 -7.95 12.11
N ILE A 39 -11.22 -7.44 10.96
CA ILE A 39 -12.23 -6.38 10.87
C ILE A 39 -13.57 -6.84 11.45
N LYS A 40 -14.03 -8.06 11.10
CA LYS A 40 -15.32 -8.57 11.53
C LYS A 40 -15.51 -8.56 13.05
N PRO A 41 -14.62 -9.15 13.87
CA PRO A 41 -14.77 -9.10 15.33
C PRO A 41 -14.63 -7.68 15.89
N ILE A 42 -13.73 -6.84 15.34
CA ILE A 42 -13.58 -5.45 15.77
C ILE A 42 -14.89 -4.68 15.57
N LEU A 43 -15.45 -4.74 14.36
CA LEU A 43 -16.67 -4.01 14.02
C LEU A 43 -17.88 -4.55 14.79
N ALA A 44 -17.99 -5.87 14.96
CA ALA A 44 -19.04 -6.48 15.78
C ALA A 44 -19.00 -5.97 17.23
N ASN A 45 -17.81 -5.87 17.83
CA ASN A 45 -17.64 -5.33 19.18
C ASN A 45 -18.02 -3.84 19.26
N ILE A 46 -17.62 -3.03 18.27
CA ILE A 46 -17.95 -1.60 18.22
C ILE A 46 -19.47 -1.40 18.11
N VAL A 47 -20.13 -2.13 17.22
CA VAL A 47 -21.57 -1.99 17.04
C VAL A 47 -22.34 -2.49 18.26
N THR A 48 -21.87 -3.58 18.89
CA THR A 48 -22.42 -4.07 20.18
C THR A 48 -22.27 -3.03 21.29
N ALA A 49 -21.12 -2.35 21.36
CA ALA A 49 -20.91 -1.29 22.34
C ALA A 49 -21.85 -0.08 22.11
N SER A 50 -22.18 0.21 20.85
CA SER A 50 -23.14 1.28 20.51
C SER A 50 -24.59 0.90 20.81
N ASN A 51 -24.95 -0.38 20.78
CA ASN A 51 -26.28 -0.87 21.16
C ASN A 51 -26.19 -2.16 21.98
N PRO A 52 -25.96 -2.06 23.31
CA PRO A 52 -25.78 -3.22 24.17
C PRO A 52 -26.99 -4.16 24.22
N ASN A 53 -28.20 -3.64 23.95
CA ASN A 53 -29.44 -4.43 23.94
C ASN A 53 -29.54 -5.36 22.72
N ARG A 54 -28.69 -5.13 21.70
CA ARG A 54 -28.67 -5.95 20.48
C ARG A 54 -27.21 -6.26 20.08
N PRO A 55 -26.58 -7.27 20.72
CA PRO A 55 -25.20 -7.64 20.41
C PRO A 55 -25.08 -8.22 19.00
N TRP A 56 -23.93 -7.97 18.38
CA TRP A 56 -23.52 -8.51 17.09
C TRP A 56 -22.36 -9.47 17.28
N THR A 57 -22.34 -10.51 16.46
CA THR A 57 -21.22 -11.43 16.30
C THR A 57 -20.42 -11.09 15.04
N ALA A 58 -19.22 -11.64 14.90
CA ALA A 58 -18.43 -11.50 13.67
C ALA A 58 -19.16 -12.01 12.41
N ALA A 59 -20.10 -12.96 12.56
CA ALA A 59 -20.92 -13.48 11.47
C ALA A 59 -22.00 -12.50 11.00
N ASP A 60 -22.43 -11.59 11.86
CA ASP A 60 -23.44 -10.56 11.53
C ASP A 60 -22.84 -9.43 10.67
N ILE A 61 -21.50 -9.32 10.63
CA ILE A 61 -20.79 -8.35 9.79
C ILE A 61 -20.70 -8.89 8.36
N THR A 62 -21.63 -8.42 7.53
CA THR A 62 -21.67 -8.73 6.10
C THR A 62 -20.78 -7.79 5.29
N LEU A 63 -20.34 -8.23 4.10
CA LEU A 63 -19.57 -7.38 3.19
C LEU A 63 -20.31 -6.08 2.81
N PRO A 64 -21.62 -6.10 2.45
CA PRO A 64 -22.35 -4.87 2.17
C PRO A 64 -22.34 -3.87 3.34
N PHE A 65 -22.49 -4.36 4.58
CA PHE A 65 -22.44 -3.51 5.77
C PHE A 65 -21.06 -2.87 5.93
N LEU A 66 -19.99 -3.66 5.80
CA LEU A 66 -18.62 -3.14 5.83
C LEU A 66 -18.39 -2.10 4.72
N THR A 67 -18.82 -2.37 3.49
CA THR A 67 -18.69 -1.45 2.36
C THR A 67 -19.40 -0.12 2.64
N SER A 68 -20.64 -0.15 3.13
CA SER A 68 -21.34 1.09 3.49
C SER A 68 -20.65 1.85 4.63
N THR A 69 -20.17 1.16 5.66
CA THR A 69 -19.43 1.80 6.76
C THR A 69 -18.14 2.47 6.27
N LEU A 70 -17.39 1.80 5.38
CA LEU A 70 -16.17 2.35 4.79
C LEU A 70 -16.46 3.55 3.88
N GLN A 71 -17.54 3.51 3.09
CA GLN A 71 -17.95 4.64 2.24
C GLN A 71 -18.27 5.89 3.08
N THR A 72 -19.03 5.73 4.17
CA THR A 72 -19.35 6.83 5.08
C THR A 72 -18.10 7.41 5.75
N ILE A 73 -17.11 6.56 6.10
CA ILE A 73 -15.83 7.03 6.64
C ILE A 73 -15.03 7.77 5.58
N ASN A 74 -14.84 7.18 4.40
CA ASN A 74 -14.04 7.78 3.32
C ASN A 74 -14.62 9.12 2.86
N ALA A 75 -15.94 9.28 2.81
CA ALA A 75 -16.58 10.56 2.52
C ALA A 75 -16.22 11.67 3.53
N LYS A 76 -15.91 11.31 4.79
CA LYS A 76 -15.44 12.27 5.81
C LYS A 76 -13.93 12.46 5.82
N LEU A 77 -13.16 11.48 5.34
CA LEU A 77 -11.71 11.58 5.25
C LEU A 77 -11.23 12.32 4.00
N LEU A 78 -12.05 12.38 2.95
CA LEU A 78 -11.72 13.02 1.67
C LEU A 78 -11.15 14.45 1.81
N PRO A 79 -11.71 15.37 2.63
CA PRO A 79 -11.15 16.72 2.79
C PRO A 79 -9.80 16.77 3.51
N LEU A 80 -9.38 15.67 4.13
CA LEU A 80 -8.09 15.53 4.81
C LEU A 80 -7.08 14.77 3.96
N ASP A 81 -7.41 14.47 2.70
CA ASP A 81 -6.63 13.62 1.81
C ASP A 81 -6.32 12.26 2.42
N TYR A 82 -7.21 11.70 3.24
CA TYR A 82 -7.09 10.32 3.73
C TYR A 82 -8.16 9.43 3.11
N GLU A 83 -7.85 8.15 2.96
CA GLU A 83 -8.80 7.14 2.48
C GLU A 83 -8.47 5.78 3.08
N ILE A 84 -9.48 5.02 3.51
CA ILE A 84 -9.32 3.59 3.79
C ILE A 84 -9.43 2.85 2.47
N ARG A 85 -8.33 2.21 2.07
CA ARG A 85 -8.24 1.39 0.85
C ARG A 85 -8.04 -0.07 1.21
N TRP A 86 -8.28 -0.93 0.23
CA TRP A 86 -7.97 -2.35 0.31
C TRP A 86 -7.10 -2.80 -0.86
N ALA A 87 -6.31 -3.84 -0.63
CA ALA A 87 -5.61 -4.61 -1.65
C ALA A 87 -5.58 -6.09 -1.27
N LYS A 88 -5.34 -6.94 -2.27
CA LYS A 88 -5.02 -8.35 -2.07
C LYS A 88 -3.51 -8.50 -1.92
N ASP A 89 -3.05 -9.37 -1.03
CA ASP A 89 -1.66 -9.79 -1.04
C ASP A 89 -1.34 -10.62 -2.31
N GLN A 90 -0.06 -10.75 -2.63
CA GLN A 90 0.42 -11.46 -3.83
C GLN A 90 0.70 -12.95 -3.55
N THR A 91 -0.05 -13.56 -2.63
CA THR A 91 0.14 -14.96 -2.28
C THR A 91 -0.82 -15.86 -3.09
N PRO A 92 -0.54 -17.18 -3.21
CA PRO A 92 -1.42 -18.10 -3.94
C PRO A 92 -2.87 -18.15 -3.41
N LYS A 93 -3.08 -17.77 -2.15
CA LYS A 93 -4.39 -17.65 -1.52
C LYS A 93 -4.57 -16.21 -1.06
N PRO A 94 -5.00 -15.31 -1.96
CA PRO A 94 -4.92 -13.90 -1.68
C PRO A 94 -5.86 -13.48 -0.54
N ILE A 95 -5.30 -12.85 0.49
CA ILE A 95 -5.99 -12.26 1.63
C ILE A 95 -6.22 -10.78 1.34
N LEU A 96 -7.42 -10.30 1.67
CA LEU A 96 -7.77 -8.88 1.59
C LEU A 96 -7.25 -8.15 2.82
N HIS A 97 -6.41 -7.15 2.57
CA HIS A 97 -5.90 -6.22 3.56
C HIS A 97 -6.51 -4.84 3.36
N TYR A 98 -6.79 -4.16 4.46
CA TYR A 98 -7.34 -2.82 4.52
C TYR A 98 -6.38 -1.93 5.32
N ALA A 99 -6.15 -0.71 4.86
CA ALA A 99 -5.30 0.25 5.55
C ALA A 99 -5.81 1.68 5.33
N LEU A 100 -5.55 2.55 6.30
CA LEU A 100 -5.73 3.98 6.19
C LEU A 100 -4.53 4.57 5.43
N VAL A 101 -4.79 5.19 4.30
CA VAL A 101 -3.77 5.75 3.39
C VAL A 101 -3.87 7.27 3.38
N ASN A 102 -2.70 7.92 3.36
CA ASN A 102 -2.58 9.34 3.05
C ASN A 102 -2.41 9.54 1.54
N ASN A 103 -3.32 10.27 0.93
CA ASN A 103 -3.39 10.62 -0.49
C ASN A 103 -2.77 12.00 -0.80
N ALA A 104 -2.34 12.76 0.21
CA ALA A 104 -1.85 14.14 0.04
C ALA A 104 -0.50 14.26 -0.69
N SER A 105 0.28 13.18 -0.84
CA SER A 105 1.64 13.24 -1.40
C SER A 105 2.12 11.90 -1.96
N ASP A 106 3.07 11.96 -2.90
CA ASP A 106 3.85 10.79 -3.35
C ASP A 106 4.41 10.05 -2.12
N PRO A 107 4.08 8.77 -1.91
CA PRO A 107 4.52 8.05 -0.72
C PRO A 107 6.04 7.85 -0.66
N LEU A 108 6.76 7.94 -1.79
CA LEU A 108 8.24 8.02 -1.78
C LEU A 108 8.72 9.33 -1.16
N THR A 109 8.02 10.45 -1.36
CA THR A 109 8.33 11.73 -0.72
C THR A 109 7.99 11.71 0.77
N GLN A 110 6.96 10.98 1.21
CA GLN A 110 6.71 10.77 2.64
C GLN A 110 7.85 9.99 3.30
N GLN A 111 8.41 9.01 2.59
CA GLN A 111 9.61 8.27 3.00
C GLN A 111 10.87 9.15 3.04
N ALA A 112 10.91 10.29 2.32
CA ALA A 112 12.04 11.21 2.33
C ALA A 112 12.32 11.86 3.70
N THR A 113 11.34 11.83 4.61
CA THR A 113 11.58 12.22 6.01
C THR A 113 12.39 11.19 6.82
N ARG A 114 12.46 9.93 6.34
CA ARG A 114 13.10 8.78 7.03
C ARG A 114 14.34 8.26 6.32
N PHE A 115 14.49 8.57 5.04
CA PHE A 115 15.55 8.07 4.19
C PHE A 115 16.25 9.24 3.50
N SER A 116 17.58 9.18 3.42
CA SER A 116 18.39 10.12 2.66
C SER A 116 18.11 10.00 1.16
N PRO A 117 18.44 11.03 0.36
CA PRO A 117 18.24 10.98 -1.10
C PRO A 117 18.88 9.75 -1.77
N THR A 118 20.06 9.34 -1.33
CA THR A 118 20.76 8.14 -1.83
C THR A 118 20.00 6.85 -1.50
N GLU A 119 19.44 6.75 -0.29
CA GLU A 119 18.61 5.61 0.12
C GLU A 119 17.31 5.56 -0.70
N ILE A 120 16.66 6.70 -0.94
CA ILE A 120 15.45 6.79 -1.79
C ILE A 120 15.77 6.35 -3.22
N ALA A 121 16.91 6.77 -3.77
CA ALA A 121 17.34 6.36 -5.11
C ALA A 121 17.54 4.84 -5.20
N TYR A 122 18.11 4.22 -4.16
CA TYR A 122 18.21 2.76 -4.07
C TYR A 122 16.83 2.08 -3.98
N ILE A 123 15.91 2.60 -3.18
CA ILE A 123 14.54 2.07 -3.08
C ILE A 123 13.85 2.14 -4.46
N ARG A 124 13.97 3.26 -5.17
CA ARG A 124 13.43 3.40 -6.53
C ARG A 124 14.01 2.35 -7.48
N ARG A 125 15.34 2.16 -7.48
CA ARG A 125 15.98 1.08 -8.28
C ARG A 125 15.43 -0.31 -7.96
N LEU A 126 15.12 -0.59 -6.70
CA LEU A 126 14.49 -1.86 -6.33
C LEU A 126 13.09 -1.98 -6.91
N LEU A 127 12.27 -0.92 -6.83
CA LEU A 127 10.92 -0.89 -7.38
C LEU A 127 10.95 -1.02 -8.91
N ASP A 128 11.81 -0.27 -9.61
CA ASP A 128 11.99 -0.36 -11.06
C ASP A 128 12.36 -1.79 -11.47
N PHE A 129 13.28 -2.43 -10.74
CA PHE A 129 13.64 -3.81 -11.04
C PHE A 129 12.51 -4.81 -10.73
N MET A 130 11.68 -4.57 -9.70
CA MET A 130 10.51 -5.40 -9.41
C MET A 130 9.45 -5.31 -10.51
N PHE A 131 9.12 -4.09 -10.94
CA PHE A 131 7.96 -3.82 -11.79
C PHE A 131 8.25 -3.73 -13.28
N ASP A 132 9.44 -3.28 -13.70
CA ASP A 132 9.80 -3.26 -15.12
C ASP A 132 10.52 -4.54 -15.55
N THR A 133 11.48 -4.99 -14.73
CA THR A 133 12.36 -6.12 -15.11
C THR A 133 11.80 -7.48 -14.70
N ASN A 134 11.15 -7.55 -13.53
CA ASN A 134 10.66 -8.79 -12.93
C ASN A 134 9.13 -8.94 -12.95
N ASN A 135 8.43 -8.13 -13.74
CA ASN A 135 6.98 -8.19 -13.91
C ASN A 135 6.60 -8.00 -15.40
N THR A 136 6.93 -9.00 -16.21
CA THR A 136 6.62 -9.07 -17.64
C THR A 136 5.77 -10.31 -17.94
N PRO A 137 5.16 -10.43 -19.13
CA PRO A 137 4.31 -11.59 -19.47
C PRO A 137 4.99 -12.96 -19.34
N ILE A 138 6.33 -12.99 -19.37
CA ILE A 138 7.14 -14.22 -19.21
C ILE A 138 7.78 -14.32 -17.83
N ARG A 139 7.61 -13.31 -16.97
CA ARG A 139 8.25 -13.19 -15.65
C ARG A 139 7.37 -12.38 -14.70
N GLU A 140 6.44 -13.04 -14.02
CA GLU A 140 5.47 -12.42 -13.11
C GLU A 140 5.93 -12.51 -11.63
N VAL A 141 7.17 -12.09 -11.35
CA VAL A 141 7.79 -12.33 -10.04
C VAL A 141 7.54 -11.18 -9.06
N MET A 142 7.49 -9.92 -9.53
CA MET A 142 7.26 -8.71 -8.72
C MET A 142 8.09 -8.67 -7.41
N ALA A 143 9.31 -9.21 -7.46
CA ALA A 143 10.18 -9.38 -6.31
C ALA A 143 11.64 -9.41 -6.74
N VAL A 144 12.56 -9.05 -5.83
CA VAL A 144 14.01 -9.04 -6.06
C VAL A 144 14.68 -10.04 -5.13
N SER A 145 15.60 -10.86 -5.65
CA SER A 145 16.41 -11.73 -4.79
C SER A 145 17.47 -10.94 -4.03
N GLN A 146 17.99 -11.48 -2.92
CA GLN A 146 19.06 -10.82 -2.16
C GLN A 146 20.28 -10.44 -3.04
N VAL A 147 20.68 -11.31 -3.97
CA VAL A 147 21.80 -11.05 -4.89
C VAL A 147 21.47 -9.93 -5.87
N GLN A 148 20.24 -9.89 -6.40
CA GLN A 148 19.82 -8.82 -7.30
C GLN A 148 19.75 -7.48 -6.57
N ALA A 149 19.22 -7.45 -5.34
CA ALA A 149 19.13 -6.24 -4.54
C ALA A 149 20.53 -5.68 -4.21
N ALA A 150 21.47 -6.56 -3.84
CA ALA A 150 22.89 -6.24 -3.67
C ALA A 150 23.51 -5.58 -4.92
N ASN A 151 23.23 -6.10 -6.12
CA ASN A 151 23.73 -5.53 -7.37
C ASN A 151 23.11 -4.17 -7.71
N LEU A 152 21.92 -3.87 -7.19
CA LEU A 152 21.22 -2.59 -7.36
C LEU A 152 21.66 -1.53 -6.36
N ALA A 153 22.55 -1.84 -5.41
CA ALA A 153 23.06 -0.88 -4.43
C ALA A 153 23.68 0.37 -5.08
N ARG A 154 24.27 0.20 -6.27
CA ARG A 154 24.87 1.28 -7.05
C ARG A 154 24.14 1.48 -8.37
N PRO A 155 24.07 2.72 -8.88
CA PRO A 155 23.49 2.97 -10.19
C PRO A 155 24.29 2.23 -11.27
N PRO A 156 23.63 1.75 -12.34
CA PRO A 156 24.33 1.19 -13.49
C PRO A 156 25.30 2.23 -14.04
N ARG A 157 26.54 1.81 -14.32
CA ARG A 157 27.53 2.68 -14.94
C ARG A 157 27.00 3.12 -16.29
N ARG A 158 26.61 4.39 -16.42
CA ARG A 158 26.36 4.98 -17.74
C ARG A 158 27.65 4.79 -18.56
N PRO A 159 27.60 4.19 -19.76
CA PRO A 159 28.78 4.17 -20.61
C PRO A 159 29.23 5.61 -20.80
N ARG A 160 30.54 5.86 -20.61
CA ARG A 160 31.17 7.14 -20.95
C ARG A 160 30.95 7.40 -22.43
N GLN A 161 29.84 8.03 -22.79
CA GLN A 161 29.73 8.72 -24.07
C GLN A 161 30.49 10.02 -23.92
N SER A 162 31.54 10.13 -24.72
CA SER A 162 32.41 11.28 -24.87
C SER A 162 31.59 12.57 -24.99
N ALA A 163 32.00 13.59 -24.25
CA ALA A 163 31.42 14.93 -24.32
C ALA A 163 31.43 15.47 -25.77
N ALA A 164 30.26 15.87 -26.26
CA ALA A 164 30.08 16.95 -27.23
C ALA A 164 28.59 17.37 -27.27
N THR A 165 28.31 18.60 -26.79
CA THR A 165 27.17 19.49 -27.14
C THR A 165 25.77 18.91 -26.95
N VAL A 166 24.90 19.44 -26.08
CA VAL A 166 24.20 20.74 -26.24
C VAL A 166 23.87 21.30 -24.85
N ALA A 167 24.09 22.60 -24.66
CA ALA A 167 23.63 23.37 -23.51
C ALA A 167 22.23 23.95 -23.79
N GLU A 168 21.49 24.24 -22.71
CA GLU A 168 20.14 24.85 -22.62
C GLU A 168 18.99 23.82 -22.67
N GLU A 169 17.99 23.81 -21.78
CA GLU A 169 17.52 24.80 -20.79
C GLU A 169 16.55 24.11 -19.80
N GLY A 170 16.51 24.56 -18.54
CA GLY A 170 15.31 24.48 -17.68
C GLY A 170 15.14 23.30 -16.73
N GLY A 171 15.41 23.51 -15.43
CA GLY A 171 14.96 22.65 -14.33
C GLY A 171 15.96 22.59 -13.17
N GLU A 172 15.81 23.51 -12.21
CA GLU A 172 16.57 23.52 -10.95
C GLU A 172 16.14 22.35 -10.05
N ASP A 173 16.77 21.19 -10.23
CA ASP A 173 16.97 20.23 -9.14
C ASP A 173 18.46 19.91 -9.11
N GLN A 174 19.16 20.43 -8.09
CA GLN A 174 20.55 20.05 -7.81
C GLN A 174 20.57 18.59 -7.33
N ILE A 175 20.53 17.66 -8.27
CA ILE A 175 20.74 16.23 -7.99
C ILE A 175 22.22 16.06 -7.65
N THR A 176 22.52 15.92 -6.36
CA THR A 176 23.81 15.40 -5.93
C THR A 176 24.10 14.09 -6.68
N PRO A 177 25.32 13.87 -7.19
CA PRO A 177 25.63 12.64 -7.91
C PRO A 177 25.39 11.46 -6.98
N ASP A 178 24.44 10.59 -7.33
CA ASP A 178 24.16 9.36 -6.60
C ASP A 178 25.37 8.43 -6.68
N ALA A 179 26.20 8.48 -5.63
CA ALA A 179 27.39 7.64 -5.50
C ALA A 179 27.05 6.15 -5.32
N GLY A 180 25.76 5.83 -5.13
CA GLY A 180 25.30 4.53 -4.70
C GLY A 180 25.64 4.24 -3.24
N LEU A 181 25.22 3.08 -2.80
CA LEU A 181 25.46 2.56 -1.46
C LEU A 181 26.57 1.51 -1.48
N SER A 182 27.22 1.32 -0.32
CA SER A 182 27.97 0.11 -0.04
C SER A 182 27.05 -1.10 0.08
N MET A 183 27.61 -2.31 0.00
CA MET A 183 26.84 -3.54 0.15
C MET A 183 26.18 -3.63 1.53
N GLN A 184 26.92 -3.23 2.56
CA GLN A 184 26.44 -3.27 3.95
C GLN A 184 25.31 -2.27 4.16
N GLU A 185 25.43 -1.05 3.66
CA GLU A 185 24.35 -0.04 3.73
C GLU A 185 23.09 -0.51 3.00
N ALA A 186 23.25 -1.15 1.83
CA ALA A 186 22.12 -1.72 1.08
C ALA A 186 21.41 -2.83 1.84
N GLU A 187 22.14 -3.71 2.54
CA GLU A 187 21.58 -4.75 3.41
C GLU A 187 20.87 -4.15 4.63
N ASP A 188 21.45 -3.14 5.27
CA ASP A 188 20.86 -2.45 6.41
C ASP A 188 19.54 -1.76 6.04
N ILE A 189 19.48 -1.14 4.86
CA ILE A 189 18.23 -0.55 4.33
C ILE A 189 17.20 -1.63 4.07
N LEU A 190 17.56 -2.74 3.42
CA LEU A 190 16.62 -3.85 3.19
C LEU A 190 16.07 -4.39 4.52
N HIS A 191 16.91 -4.51 5.55
CA HIS A 191 16.47 -4.91 6.89
C HIS A 191 15.50 -3.89 7.50
N ARG A 192 15.80 -2.59 7.38
CA ARG A 192 14.90 -1.51 7.83
C ARG A 192 13.56 -1.54 7.11
N LEU A 193 13.55 -1.74 5.79
CA LEU A 193 12.32 -1.82 4.98
C LEU A 193 11.47 -3.03 5.35
N VAL A 194 12.09 -4.17 5.68
CA VAL A 194 11.34 -5.33 6.17
C VAL A 194 10.79 -5.09 7.57
N THR A 195 11.62 -4.55 8.47
CA THR A 195 11.22 -4.27 9.86
C THR A 195 10.09 -3.22 9.93
N SER A 196 10.09 -2.23 9.03
CA SER A 196 9.04 -1.22 8.93
C SER A 196 7.78 -1.70 8.21
N SER A 197 7.74 -2.99 7.80
CA SER A 197 6.66 -3.56 6.97
C SER A 197 6.46 -2.80 5.66
N PHE A 198 7.52 -2.21 5.11
CA PHE A 198 7.51 -1.65 3.76
C PHE A 198 7.70 -2.75 2.72
N PHE A 199 8.66 -3.64 2.97
CA PHE A 199 8.88 -4.87 2.22
C PHE A 199 8.55 -6.10 3.05
N SER A 200 8.29 -7.21 2.36
CA SER A 200 8.22 -8.55 2.93
C SER A 200 9.35 -9.40 2.35
N LYS A 201 9.97 -10.25 3.19
CA LYS A 201 10.99 -11.22 2.76
C LYS A 201 10.41 -12.62 2.80
N SER A 202 10.41 -13.31 1.67
CA SER A 202 10.03 -14.73 1.59
C SER A 202 11.11 -15.63 2.20
N GLN A 203 10.73 -16.86 2.55
CA GLN A 203 11.68 -17.89 3.04
C GLN A 203 12.81 -18.18 2.03
N LYS A 204 12.55 -17.98 0.74
CA LYS A 204 13.54 -18.16 -0.34
C LYS A 204 14.45 -16.94 -0.57
N GLY A 205 14.34 -15.91 0.28
CA GLY A 205 15.21 -14.73 0.21
C GLY A 205 14.81 -13.69 -0.85
N TYR A 206 13.57 -13.73 -1.33
CA TYR A 206 13.02 -12.68 -2.20
C TYR A 206 12.36 -11.58 -1.39
N TYR A 207 12.64 -10.34 -1.76
CA TYR A 207 12.03 -9.14 -1.24
C TYR A 207 10.93 -8.67 -2.21
N THR A 208 9.75 -8.36 -1.69
CA THR A 208 8.62 -7.78 -2.44
C THR A 208 7.95 -6.71 -1.59
N LEU A 209 7.12 -5.86 -2.18
CA LEU A 209 6.33 -4.90 -1.41
C LEU A 209 5.42 -5.61 -0.41
N ALA A 210 5.38 -5.12 0.82
CA ALA A 210 4.41 -5.59 1.80
C ALA A 210 2.99 -5.13 1.41
N PRO A 211 1.93 -5.81 1.87
CA PRO A 211 0.55 -5.44 1.56
C PRO A 211 0.21 -3.98 1.87
N ARG A 212 0.73 -3.46 3.00
CA ARG A 212 0.54 -2.05 3.39
C ARG A 212 1.13 -1.10 2.34
N SER A 213 2.35 -1.35 1.90
CA SER A 213 3.02 -0.49 0.93
C SER A 213 2.43 -0.59 -0.46
N LEU A 214 1.91 -1.76 -0.87
CA LEU A 214 1.10 -1.86 -2.09
C LEU A 214 -0.14 -0.98 -2.04
N ILE A 215 -0.80 -0.91 -0.88
CA ILE A 215 -1.99 -0.08 -0.67
C ILE A 215 -1.61 1.42 -0.68
N GLU A 216 -0.53 1.79 0.01
CA GLU A 216 -0.04 3.18 0.08
C GLU A 216 0.48 3.68 -1.27
N LEU A 217 1.29 2.88 -1.97
CA LEU A 217 1.92 3.24 -3.24
C LEU A 217 1.03 3.01 -4.47
N ARG A 218 -0.23 2.58 -4.31
CA ARG A 218 -1.07 2.17 -5.44
C ARG A 218 -1.14 3.21 -6.57
N SER A 219 -1.36 4.48 -6.24
CA SER A 219 -1.44 5.55 -7.25
C SER A 219 -0.10 5.73 -7.94
N TYR A 220 0.99 5.86 -7.16
CA TYR A 220 2.35 5.97 -7.66
C TYR A 220 2.75 4.81 -8.59
N LEU A 221 2.52 3.56 -8.17
CA LEU A 221 2.87 2.38 -8.97
C LEU A 221 2.09 2.33 -10.28
N LYS A 222 0.81 2.75 -10.26
CA LYS A 222 -0.01 2.79 -11.47
C LYS A 222 0.49 3.88 -12.43
N GLU A 223 0.78 5.07 -11.91
CA GLU A 223 1.26 6.20 -12.71
C GLU A 223 2.69 5.98 -13.24
N THR A 224 3.52 5.22 -12.53
CA THR A 224 4.94 5.01 -12.89
C THR A 224 5.15 3.80 -13.78
N TYR A 225 4.41 2.71 -13.56
CA TYR A 225 4.71 1.40 -14.18
C TYR A 225 3.57 0.85 -15.05
N ASN A 226 2.38 1.47 -15.05
CA ASN A 226 1.25 1.01 -15.88
C ASN A 226 0.87 2.04 -16.96
N ASP A 227 1.85 2.49 -17.74
CA ASP A 227 1.59 3.36 -18.90
C ASP A 227 0.61 2.69 -19.88
N GLU A 228 -0.37 3.47 -20.34
CA GLU A 228 -1.48 3.02 -21.20
C GLU A 228 -1.04 2.50 -22.58
N ASP A 229 0.22 2.73 -22.98
CA ASP A 229 0.77 2.36 -24.29
C ASP A 229 1.22 0.89 -24.42
N THR A 230 1.05 0.07 -23.36
CA THR A 230 1.39 -1.37 -23.42
C THR A 230 0.26 -2.25 -23.98
N GLN A 231 -0.74 -1.66 -24.65
CA GLN A 231 -1.72 -2.38 -25.46
C GLN A 231 -1.25 -2.45 -26.92
N LEU A 232 -0.36 -3.40 -27.22
CA LEU A 232 -0.06 -3.85 -28.59
C LEU A 232 -0.29 -5.35 -28.72
#